data_AF-A0A7J3QFP8-F1
#
_entry.id   AF-A0A7J3QFP8-F1
#
_cell.length_a   1.000
_cell.length_b   1.000
_cell.length_c   1.000
_cell.angle_alpha   90.00
_cell.angle_beta   90.00
_cell.angle_gamma   90.00
#
_symmetry.space_group_name_H-M   'P 1'
#
loop_
_entity.id
_entity.type
_entity.pdbx_description
1 polymer ?
#
loop_
_entity_poly.entity_id
_entity_poly.type
_entity_poly.pdbx_seq_one_letter_code
_entity_poly.pdbx_strand_id
1 'polypeptide(L)'
;MVMQPQAKTTLFLAAMGAIAGAISSLVRNGWAAFFLALLILLLASPLARRVLRLQQDFSTLKVMTTGLWAFFVTWFVSWIWVYSALL
;
A
#
# COMPACT_ATOMS: atom_id res chain seq x y z
N MET A 1 -2.65 -24.59 5.12
CA MET A 1 -3.48 -23.57 5.81
C MET A 1 -4.01 -22.60 4.76
N VAL A 2 -5.33 -22.48 4.60
CA VAL A 2 -5.91 -21.48 3.69
C VAL A 2 -5.70 -20.10 4.32
N MET A 3 -4.92 -19.23 3.67
CA MET A 3 -4.68 -17.87 4.16
C MET A 3 -6.01 -17.13 4.32
N GLN A 4 -6.23 -16.56 5.51
CA GLN A 4 -7.40 -15.74 5.80
C GLN A 4 -7.44 -14.49 4.88
N PRO A 5 -8.63 -14.03 4.46
CA PRO A 5 -8.78 -12.90 3.54
C PRO A 5 -8.16 -11.59 4.04
N GLN A 6 -8.08 -11.41 5.37
CA GLN A 6 -7.36 -10.32 6.00
C GLN A 6 -5.86 -10.37 5.69
N ALA A 7 -5.21 -11.51 5.93
CA ALA A 7 -3.78 -11.69 5.65
C ALA A 7 -3.44 -11.43 4.17
N LYS A 8 -4.29 -11.90 3.24
CA LYS A 8 -4.11 -11.63 1.80
C LYS A 8 -4.17 -10.15 1.48
N THR A 9 -5.12 -9.44 2.10
CA THR A 9 -5.31 -8.00 1.90
C THR A 9 -4.14 -7.20 2.46
N THR A 10 -3.70 -7.53 3.67
CA THR A 10 -2.55 -6.91 4.33
C THR A 10 -1.28 -7.10 3.51
N LEU A 11 -1.05 -8.31 2.99
CA LEU A 11 0.14 -8.62 2.19
C LEU A 11 0.12 -7.92 0.83
N PHE A 12 -1.05 -7.84 0.18
CA PHE A 12 -1.22 -7.09 -1.06
C PHE A 12 -0.97 -5.59 -0.84
N LEU A 13 -1.58 -4.99 0.18
CA LEU A 13 -1.41 -3.57 0.48
C LEU A 13 0.01 -3.25 0.98
N ALA A 14 0.67 -4.17 1.69
CA ALA A 14 2.09 -4.05 2.01
C ALA A 14 2.97 -4.02 0.75
N ALA A 15 2.72 -4.91 -0.23
CA ALA A 15 3.44 -4.90 -1.49
C ALA A 15 3.20 -3.59 -2.27
N MET A 16 1.95 -3.12 -2.31
CA MET A 16 1.61 -1.83 -2.93
C MET A 16 2.25 -0.65 -2.19
N GLY A 17 2.38 -0.72 -0.87
CA GLY A 17 3.09 0.27 -0.06
C GLY A 17 4.57 0.33 -0.41
N ALA A 18 5.23 -0.83 -0.52
CA ALA A 18 6.63 -0.90 -0.94
C ALA A 18 6.86 -0.29 -2.34
N ILE A 19 5.98 -0.61 -3.31
CA ILE A 19 6.02 -0.01 -4.66
C ILE A 19 5.80 1.50 -4.57
N ALA A 20 4.81 1.94 -3.79
CA ALA A 20 4.55 3.37 -3.60
C ALA A 20 5.77 4.09 -3.04
N GLY A 21 6.48 3.48 -2.08
CA GLY A 21 7.67 4.06 -1.46
C GLY A 21 8.81 4.25 -2.45
N ALA A 22 9.02 3.27 -3.33
CA ALA A 22 10.03 3.33 -4.39
C ALA A 22 9.68 4.38 -5.46
N ILE A 23 8.40 4.57 -5.78
CA ILE A 23 7.98 5.63 -6.71
C ILE A 23 8.13 7.00 -6.04
N SER A 24 7.74 7.12 -4.78
CA SER A 24 7.75 8.40 -4.06
C SER A 24 9.16 8.87 -3.69
N SER A 25 10.19 8.01 -3.74
CA SER A 25 11.59 8.42 -3.52
C SER A 25 12.13 9.30 -4.64
N LEU A 26 11.51 9.27 -5.82
CA LEU A 26 11.86 10.16 -6.93
C LEU A 26 11.41 11.61 -6.69
N VAL A 27 10.59 11.84 -5.66
CA VAL A 27 10.04 13.15 -5.31
C VAL A 27 10.83 13.75 -4.15
N ARG A 28 11.53 14.87 -4.38
CA ARG A 28 12.33 15.55 -3.34
C ARG A 28 11.51 16.13 -2.19
N ASN A 29 10.26 16.50 -2.45
CA ASN A 29 9.38 17.08 -1.43
C ASN A 29 8.64 15.95 -0.68
N GLY A 30 8.90 15.80 0.61
CA GLY A 30 8.30 14.76 1.45
C GLY A 30 6.77 14.82 1.54
N TRP A 31 6.17 16.01 1.51
CA TRP A 31 4.71 16.15 1.49
C TRP A 31 4.13 15.66 0.16
N ALA A 32 4.76 16.01 -0.96
CA ALA A 32 4.33 15.51 -2.27
C ALA A 32 4.49 13.99 -2.39
N ALA A 33 5.56 13.42 -1.83
CA ALA A 33 5.77 11.97 -1.73
C ALA A 33 4.65 11.29 -0.92
N PHE A 34 4.25 11.90 0.21
CA PHE A 34 3.14 11.40 1.03
C PHE A 34 1.78 11.47 0.31
N PHE A 35 1.47 12.57 -0.37
CA PHE A 35 0.24 12.68 -1.17
C PHE A 35 0.20 11.66 -2.31
N LEU A 36 1.34 11.37 -2.93
CA LEU A 36 1.44 10.32 -3.94
C LEU A 36 1.15 8.94 -3.33
N ALA A 37 1.67 8.66 -2.14
CA ALA A 37 1.38 7.42 -1.42
C ALA A 37 -0.12 7.27 -1.08
N LEU A 38 -0.77 8.36 -0.64
CA LEU A 38 -2.22 8.39 -0.40
C LEU A 38 -3.00 8.09 -1.68
N LEU A 39 -2.62 8.69 -2.81
CA LEU A 39 -3.26 8.43 -4.10
C LEU A 39 -3.12 6.95 -4.49
N ILE A 40 -1.94 6.36 -4.34
CA ILE A 40 -1.70 4.95 -4.64
C ILE A 40 -2.53 4.04 -3.73
N LEU A 41 -2.65 4.35 -2.43
CA LEU A 41 -3.49 3.59 -1.50
C LEU A 41 -4.97 3.61 -1.92
N LEU A 42 -5.50 4.77 -2.33
CA LEU A 42 -6.87 4.93 -2.79
C LEU A 42 -7.15 4.12 -4.06
N LEU A 43 -6.18 4.01 -4.97
CA LEU A 43 -6.28 3.20 -6.19
C LEU A 43 -6.06 1.70 -5.93
N ALA A 44 -5.17 1.36 -5.01
CA ALA A 44 -4.84 -0.02 -4.65
C ALA A 44 -6.00 -0.71 -3.91
N SER A 45 -6.78 0.02 -3.12
CA SER A 45 -7.89 -0.52 -2.33
C SER A 45 -9.01 -1.17 -3.17
N PRO A 46 -9.59 -0.51 -4.20
CA PRO A 46 -10.55 -1.15 -5.10
C PRO A 46 -9.89 -2.21 -5.99
N LEU A 47 -8.61 -2.06 -6.34
CA LEU A 47 -7.86 -3.04 -7.10
C LEU A 47 -7.68 -4.35 -6.33
N ALA A 48 -7.34 -4.27 -5.03
CA ALA A 48 -7.17 -5.42 -4.14
C ALA A 48 -8.43 -6.28 -4.10
N ARG A 49 -9.63 -5.68 -4.07
CA ARG A 49 -10.90 -6.42 -4.13
C ARG A 49 -11.04 -7.23 -5.41
N ARG A 50 -10.70 -6.62 -6.55
CA ARG A 50 -10.80 -7.27 -7.87
C ARG A 50 -9.78 -8.40 -8.02
N VAL A 51 -8.53 -8.14 -7.62
CA VAL A 51 -7.41 -9.11 -7.76
C VAL A 51 -7.56 -10.28 -6.80
N LEU A 52 -7.88 -10.01 -5.53
CA LEU A 52 -7.99 -11.04 -4.50
C LEU A 52 -9.36 -11.75 -4.49
N ARG A 53 -10.28 -11.36 -5.37
CA ARG A 53 -11.66 -11.87 -5.47
C ARG A 53 -12.33 -11.95 -4.09
N LEU A 54 -12.20 -10.88 -3.30
CA LEU A 54 -12.74 -10.84 -1.94
C LEU A 54 -14.28 -10.94 -2.01
N GLN A 55 -14.85 -11.70 -1.08
CA GLN A 55 -16.31 -11.86 -0.96
C GLN A 55 -17.00 -10.51 -0.79
N GLN A 56 -18.29 -10.44 -1.15
CA GLN A 56 -19.07 -9.20 -1.15
C GLN A 56 -19.07 -8.47 0.20
N ASP A 57 -18.92 -9.22 1.31
CA ASP A 57 -18.85 -8.69 2.68
C ASP A 57 -17.55 -7.92 2.99
N PHE A 58 -16.54 -8.00 2.12
CA PHE A 58 -15.30 -7.24 2.24
C PHE A 58 -15.39 -5.97 1.39
N SER A 59 -15.97 -4.92 1.97
CA SER A 59 -16.09 -3.60 1.34
C SER A 59 -14.71 -2.95 1.10
N THR A 60 -14.63 -2.02 0.14
CA THR A 60 -13.39 -1.29 -0.17
C THR A 60 -12.86 -0.55 1.05
N LEU A 61 -13.75 -0.01 1.87
CA LEU A 61 -13.40 0.69 3.10
C LEU A 61 -12.78 -0.28 4.12
N LYS A 62 -13.30 -1.50 4.24
CA LYS A 62 -12.72 -2.55 5.09
C LYS A 62 -11.35 -3.01 4.60
N VAL A 63 -11.16 -3.14 3.29
CA VAL A 63 -9.85 -3.41 2.67
C VAL A 63 -8.85 -2.33 3.04
N MET A 64 -9.24 -1.06 2.85
CA MET A 64 -8.39 0.08 3.12
C MET A 64 -8.00 0.14 4.59
N THR A 65 -8.95 0.06 5.54
CA THR A 65 -8.64 0.12 6.97
C THR A 65 -7.82 -1.08 7.46
N THR A 66 -8.04 -2.27 6.90
CA THR A 66 -7.29 -3.49 7.29
C THR A 66 -5.82 -3.42 6.88
N GLY A 67 -5.52 -2.90 5.69
CA GLY A 67 -4.14 -2.82 5.19
C GLY A 67 -3.49 -1.45 5.32
N LEU A 68 -4.18 -0.44 5.87
CA LEU A 68 -3.70 0.95 5.97
C LEU A 68 -2.32 1.02 6.63
N TRP A 69 -2.21 0.44 7.83
CA TRP A 69 -0.95 0.44 8.59
C TRP A 69 0.15 -0.31 7.87
N ALA A 70 -0.14 -1.49 7.32
CA ALA A 70 0.83 -2.27 6.58
C ALA A 70 1.33 -1.53 5.33
N PHE A 71 0.45 -0.84 4.62
CA PHE A 71 0.80 0.01 3.48
C PHE A 71 1.73 1.14 3.91
N PHE A 72 1.40 1.91 4.95
CA PHE A 72 2.22 3.06 5.36
C PHE A 72 3.57 2.66 5.95
N VAL A 73 3.64 1.59 6.74
CA VAL A 73 4.90 1.09 7.28
C VAL A 73 5.83 0.64 6.14
N THR A 74 5.31 -0.14 5.19
CA THR A 74 6.13 -0.61 4.04
C THR A 74 6.47 0.52 3.09
N TRP A 75 5.56 1.47 2.86
CA TRP A 75 5.82 2.70 2.12
C TRP A 75 6.96 3.48 2.75
N PHE A 76 6.91 3.75 4.05
CA PHE A 76 7.91 4.57 4.74
C PHE A 76 9.29 3.91 4.72
N VAL A 77 9.35 2.60 5.03
CA VAL A 77 10.61 1.84 4.99
C VAL A 77 11.19 1.81 3.56
N SER A 78 10.36 1.51 2.56
CA SER A 78 10.79 1.50 1.16
C SER A 78 11.24 2.88 0.68
N TRP A 79 10.50 3.92 1.04
CA TRP A 79 10.82 5.30 0.68
C TRP A 79 12.17 5.72 1.24
N ILE A 80 12.42 5.51 2.54
CA ILE A 80 13.73 5.80 3.15
C ILE A 80 14.82 5.02 2.45
N TRP A 81 14.64 3.70 2.28
CA TRP A 81 15.68 2.84 1.73
C TRP A 81 16.07 3.24 0.30
N VAL A 82 15.09 3.45 -0.58
CA VAL A 82 15.35 3.84 -1.98
C VAL A 82 15.87 5.28 -2.04
N TYR A 83 15.31 6.20 -1.26
CA TYR A 83 15.78 7.59 -1.23
C TYR A 83 17.23 7.69 -0.77
N SER A 84 17.60 6.96 0.27
CA SER A 84 18.99 6.90 0.75
C SER A 84 19.95 6.24 -0.24
N ALA A 85 19.49 5.29 -1.06
CA ALA A 85 20.32 4.68 -2.11
C ALA A 85 20.54 5.60 -3.33
N LEU A 86 19.69 6.62 -3.51
CA LEU A 86 19.78 7.60 -4.60
C LEU A 86 20.59 8.86 -4.23
N LEU A 87 20.92 9.04 -2.94
CA LEU A 87 21.76 10.12 -2.42
C LEU A 87 23.22 9.69 -2.34
#